data_AF-A0A0D0C7W7-F1
#
_entry.id   AF-A0A0D0C7W7-F1
#
_cell.length_a   1.000
_cell.length_b   1.000
_cell.length_c   1.000
_cell.angle_alpha   90.00
_cell.angle_beta   90.00
_cell.angle_gamma   90.00
#
_symmetry.space_group_name_H-M   'P 1'
#
loop_
_entity.id
_entity.type
_entity.pdbx_description
1 polymer ?
#
loop_
_entity_poly.entity_id
_entity_poly.type
_entity_poly.pdbx_seq_one_letter_code
_entity_poly.pdbx_strand_id
1 'polypeptide(L)'
;MLPLAIDDIDLEAARAFIALELSGGMGMLILVLSAWLSHTQILARINGTSTPNQTVNRSLMWFNFSVSWIISCFSFCLLFFEGKQFHMDEPPSFGLCLTQAALVYASSPLTGATTFTLLFDVWFTFHVATTNTSSSFCQRRGIRILLLWLPYALWICLLVGLLIVGGVKPEIVQRNLAFAPYCTLESSVIILLIVCLSLIFSLAVLVMLVMLVISLYRIGHQQPRSSPFRNQEQMIPFMIRLVIFALLGILALT
;
A
#
# COMPACT_ATOMS: atom_id res chain seq x y z
N MET A 1 18.27 -16.88 36.10
CA MET A 1 18.50 -17.83 34.99
C MET A 1 17.17 -18.09 34.28
N LEU A 2 16.75 -17.17 33.40
CA LEU A 2 15.71 -17.44 32.40
C LEU A 2 15.71 -16.37 31.26
N PRO A 3 16.81 -16.13 30.51
CA PRO A 3 16.76 -15.24 29.34
C PRO A 3 16.81 -15.96 27.98
N LEU A 4 17.00 -17.28 27.91
CA LEU A 4 17.32 -17.96 26.64
C LEU A 4 16.13 -18.30 25.72
N ALA A 5 14.88 -18.17 26.20
CA ALA A 5 13.70 -18.57 25.40
C ALA A 5 12.97 -17.41 24.71
N ILE A 6 13.26 -16.16 25.09
CA ILE A 6 12.61 -14.98 24.51
C ILE A 6 13.26 -14.62 23.17
N ASP A 7 14.59 -14.72 23.08
CA ASP A 7 15.35 -14.38 21.86
C ASP A 7 15.01 -15.25 20.63
N ASP A 8 14.71 -16.55 20.83
CA ASP A 8 14.38 -17.46 19.72
C ASP A 8 12.98 -17.19 19.13
N ILE A 9 12.01 -16.82 19.97
CA ILE A 9 10.63 -16.56 19.54
C ILE A 9 10.58 -15.27 18.70
N ASP A 10 11.31 -14.24 19.12
CA ASP A 10 11.36 -12.95 18.42
C ASP A 10 12.08 -13.07 17.07
N LEU A 11 13.10 -13.94 16.99
CA LEU A 11 13.82 -14.20 15.74
C LEU A 11 12.96 -14.93 14.70
N GLU A 12 12.20 -15.94 15.10
CA GLU A 12 11.29 -16.65 14.20
C GLU A 12 10.14 -15.75 13.73
N ALA A 13 9.61 -14.89 14.62
CA ALA A 13 8.63 -13.87 14.25
C ALA A 13 9.20 -12.89 13.22
N ALA A 14 10.44 -12.43 13.41
CA ALA A 14 11.13 -11.56 12.46
C ALA A 14 11.34 -12.22 11.09
N ARG A 15 11.70 -13.51 11.06
CA ARG A 15 11.83 -14.29 9.81
C ARG A 15 10.50 -14.41 9.10
N ALA A 16 9.43 -14.74 9.82
CA ALA A 16 8.09 -14.84 9.28
C ALA A 16 7.60 -13.49 8.70
N PHE A 17 7.85 -12.40 9.42
CA PHE A 17 7.54 -11.04 8.98
C PHE A 17 8.25 -10.68 7.68
N ILE A 18 9.57 -10.91 7.59
CA ILE A 18 10.35 -10.62 6.38
C ILE A 18 9.93 -11.52 5.21
N ALA A 19 9.66 -12.80 5.47
CA ALA A 19 9.14 -13.69 4.44
C ALA A 19 7.78 -13.21 3.90
N LEU A 20 6.91 -12.70 4.78
CA LEU A 20 5.62 -12.14 4.40
C LEU A 20 5.79 -10.89 3.54
N GLU A 21 6.63 -9.93 3.97
CA GLU A 21 6.92 -8.70 3.20
C GLU A 21 7.52 -9.00 1.83
N LEU A 22 8.50 -9.91 1.75
CA LEU A 22 9.09 -10.34 0.48
C LEU A 22 8.05 -10.99 -0.44
N SER A 23 7.21 -11.86 0.11
CA SER A 23 6.14 -12.52 -0.67
C SER A 23 5.10 -11.51 -1.19
N GLY A 24 4.74 -10.51 -0.37
CA GLY A 24 3.81 -9.45 -0.72
C GLY A 24 4.39 -8.53 -1.81
N GLY A 25 5.62 -8.06 -1.62
CA GLY A 25 6.34 -7.22 -2.58
C GLY A 25 6.55 -7.92 -3.92
N MET A 26 6.98 -9.19 -3.89
CA MET A 26 7.17 -10.00 -5.10
C MET A 26 5.84 -10.30 -5.81
N GLY A 27 4.77 -10.58 -5.05
CA GLY A 27 3.42 -10.73 -5.59
C GLY A 27 2.94 -9.47 -6.32
N MET A 28 3.11 -8.30 -5.70
CA MET A 28 2.77 -7.01 -6.34
C MET A 28 3.62 -6.74 -7.59
N LEU A 29 4.92 -7.05 -7.55
CA LEU A 29 5.81 -6.91 -8.70
C LEU A 29 5.37 -7.79 -9.87
N ILE A 30 5.03 -9.06 -9.62
CA ILE A 30 4.52 -9.98 -10.64
C ILE A 30 3.20 -9.45 -11.24
N LEU A 31 2.31 -8.91 -10.41
CA LEU A 31 1.07 -8.30 -10.89
C LEU A 31 1.33 -7.09 -11.79
N VAL A 32 2.26 -6.19 -11.42
CA VAL A 32 2.63 -5.03 -12.24
C VAL A 32 3.28 -5.47 -13.55
N LEU A 33 4.23 -6.41 -13.50
CA LEU A 33 4.92 -6.91 -14.68
C LEU A 33 3.97 -7.64 -15.63
N SER A 34 3.07 -8.49 -15.11
CA SER A 34 2.07 -9.17 -15.94
C SER A 34 1.07 -8.19 -16.55
N ALA A 35 0.65 -7.16 -15.81
CA ALA A 35 -0.20 -6.10 -16.36
C ALA A 35 0.51 -5.28 -17.45
N TRP A 36 1.79 -4.96 -17.24
CA TRP A 36 2.61 -4.23 -18.21
C TRP A 36 2.89 -5.05 -19.48
N LEU A 37 3.28 -6.32 -19.32
CA LEU A 37 3.47 -7.27 -20.42
C LEU A 37 2.19 -7.50 -21.22
N SER A 38 1.04 -7.60 -20.53
CA SER A 38 -0.25 -7.67 -21.22
C SER A 38 -0.49 -6.43 -22.06
N HIS A 39 -0.20 -5.23 -21.54
CA HIS A 39 -0.36 -3.98 -22.29
C HIS A 39 0.58 -3.91 -23.51
N THR A 40 1.85 -4.31 -23.38
CA THR A 40 2.83 -4.28 -24.47
C THR A 40 2.57 -5.34 -25.54
N GLN A 41 2.19 -6.56 -25.14
CA GLN A 41 1.80 -7.62 -26.09
C GLN A 41 0.50 -7.26 -26.83
N ILE A 42 -0.44 -6.61 -26.16
CA ILE A 42 -1.66 -6.11 -26.80
C ILE A 42 -1.32 -5.00 -27.80
N LEU A 43 -0.44 -4.05 -27.48
CA LEU A 43 0.03 -3.04 -28.44
C LEU A 43 0.74 -3.68 -29.65
N ALA A 44 1.52 -4.73 -29.44
CA ALA A 44 2.12 -5.50 -30.53
C ALA A 44 1.08 -6.26 -31.39
N ARG A 45 0.00 -6.77 -30.77
CA ARG A 45 -1.10 -7.46 -31.46
C ARG A 45 -2.06 -6.51 -32.17
N ILE A 46 -2.24 -5.27 -31.69
CA ILE A 46 -3.05 -4.25 -32.38
C ILE A 46 -2.41 -3.84 -33.71
N ASN A 47 -1.07 -3.88 -33.82
CA ASN A 47 -0.36 -3.69 -35.09
C ASN A 47 -0.54 -4.85 -36.09
N GLY A 48 -1.14 -5.98 -35.68
CA GLY A 48 -1.39 -7.15 -36.52
C GLY A 48 -2.76 -7.77 -36.23
N THR A 49 -3.76 -7.32 -36.99
CA THR A 49 -5.14 -7.85 -37.09
C THR A 49 -6.02 -7.81 -35.83
N SER A 50 -7.04 -6.96 -35.94
CA SER A 50 -8.07 -6.64 -34.96
C SER A 50 -9.11 -7.76 -34.74
N THR A 51 -9.18 -8.29 -33.52
CA THR A 51 -10.43 -8.77 -32.92
C THR A 51 -10.67 -8.08 -31.58
N PRO A 52 -11.91 -7.67 -31.26
CA PRO A 52 -12.24 -6.90 -30.07
C PRO A 52 -12.39 -7.84 -28.87
N ASN A 53 -11.28 -8.38 -28.37
CA ASN A 53 -11.30 -9.01 -27.05
C ASN A 53 -11.36 -7.89 -26.00
N GLN A 54 -12.37 -7.95 -25.12
CA GLN A 54 -12.57 -7.04 -23.99
C GLN A 54 -11.26 -6.85 -23.23
N THR A 55 -10.65 -5.68 -23.40
CA THR A 55 -9.43 -5.32 -22.68
C THR A 55 -9.82 -4.90 -21.27
N VAL A 56 -9.27 -5.61 -20.28
CA VAL A 56 -9.37 -5.20 -18.87
C VAL A 56 -8.49 -3.97 -18.69
N ASN A 57 -9.10 -2.79 -18.86
CA ASN A 57 -8.42 -1.52 -18.72
C ASN A 57 -8.21 -1.23 -17.23
N ARG A 58 -7.05 -1.64 -16.68
CA ARG A 58 -6.71 -1.40 -15.28
C ARG A 58 -6.49 0.11 -15.06
N SER A 59 -7.05 0.66 -13.99
CA SER A 59 -6.91 2.09 -13.72
C SER A 59 -5.47 2.45 -13.32
N LEU A 60 -5.03 3.66 -13.66
CA LEU A 60 -3.71 4.17 -13.27
C LEU A 60 -3.51 4.17 -11.74
N MET A 61 -4.61 4.29 -10.98
CA MET A 61 -4.59 4.24 -9.52
C MET A 61 -4.21 2.86 -8.97
N TRP A 62 -4.53 1.79 -9.70
CA TRP A 62 -4.12 0.44 -9.31
C TRP A 62 -2.60 0.27 -9.41
N PHE A 63 -1.98 0.79 -10.47
CA PHE A 63 -0.52 0.81 -10.58
C PHE A 63 0.12 1.65 -9.47
N ASN A 64 -0.46 2.81 -9.17
CA ASN A 64 0.01 3.67 -8.08
C ASN A 64 0.04 2.91 -6.73
N PHE A 65 -1.07 2.26 -6.40
CA PHE A 65 -1.18 1.42 -5.22
C PHE A 65 -0.12 0.30 -5.22
N SER A 66 0.01 -0.47 -6.29
CA SER A 66 1.02 -1.54 -6.37
C SER A 66 2.46 -1.03 -6.20
N VAL A 67 2.81 0.11 -6.81
CA VAL A 67 4.14 0.72 -6.66
C VAL A 67 4.41 1.12 -5.21
N SER A 68 3.44 1.75 -4.53
CA SER A 68 3.61 2.10 -3.12
C SER A 68 3.82 0.90 -2.20
N TRP A 69 3.16 -0.22 -2.47
CA TRP A 69 3.36 -1.47 -1.74
C TRP A 69 4.75 -2.06 -1.98
N ILE A 70 5.23 -2.05 -3.23
CA ILE A 70 6.60 -2.49 -3.53
C ILE A 70 7.61 -1.65 -2.77
N ILE A 71 7.43 -0.31 -2.75
CA ILE A 71 8.29 0.60 -1.97
C ILE A 71 8.25 0.23 -0.48
N SER A 72 7.06 0.00 0.08
CA SER A 72 6.91 -0.38 1.49
C SER A 72 7.63 -1.68 1.82
N CYS A 73 7.37 -2.75 1.06
CA CYS A 73 8.02 -4.05 1.29
C CYS A 73 9.54 -3.95 1.14
N PHE A 74 10.03 -3.20 0.14
CA PHE A 74 11.47 -2.99 -0.04
C PHE A 74 12.09 -2.25 1.15
N SER A 75 11.37 -1.27 1.71
CA SER A 75 11.81 -0.49 2.88
C SER A 75 12.02 -1.40 4.10
N PHE A 76 11.10 -2.32 4.36
CA PHE A 76 11.26 -3.30 5.45
C PHE A 76 12.40 -4.29 5.20
N CYS A 77 12.68 -4.64 3.94
CA CYS A 77 13.68 -5.66 3.57
C CYS A 77 15.12 -5.13 3.42
N LEU A 78 15.39 -3.83 3.59
CA LEU A 78 16.73 -3.27 3.33
C LEU A 78 17.87 -3.95 4.12
N LEU A 79 17.69 -4.13 5.43
CA LEU A 79 18.66 -4.82 6.28
C LEU A 79 18.81 -6.30 5.95
N PHE A 80 17.76 -6.92 5.40
CA PHE A 80 17.81 -8.30 4.93
C PHE A 80 18.73 -8.41 3.70
N PHE A 81 18.66 -7.48 2.76
CA PHE A 81 19.53 -7.46 1.59
C PHE A 81 21.01 -7.20 1.93
N GLU A 82 21.29 -6.46 3.00
CA GLU A 82 22.67 -6.28 3.51
C GLU A 82 23.16 -7.52 4.29
N GLY A 83 22.28 -8.48 4.60
CA GLY A 83 22.59 -9.63 5.43
C GLY A 83 22.75 -9.30 6.92
N LYS A 84 22.48 -8.07 7.34
CA LYS A 84 22.63 -7.61 8.74
C LYS A 84 21.38 -7.82 9.60
N GLN A 85 20.26 -8.21 8.99
CA GLN A 85 18.95 -8.36 9.64
C GLN A 85 18.95 -9.24 10.89
N PHE A 86 19.70 -10.34 10.89
CA PHE A 86 19.70 -11.33 11.99
C PHE A 86 21.03 -11.37 12.76
N HIS A 87 22.01 -10.55 12.39
CA HIS A 87 23.28 -10.47 13.10
C HIS A 87 23.15 -9.49 14.28
N MET A 88 23.28 -10.03 15.49
CA MET A 88 23.27 -9.27 16.75
C MET A 88 24.62 -8.59 17.01
N ASP A 89 25.72 -9.24 16.62
CA ASP A 89 27.08 -8.81 16.96
C ASP A 89 27.61 -7.66 16.09
N GLU A 90 26.95 -7.39 14.95
CA GLU A 90 27.40 -6.39 13.99
C GLU A 90 26.27 -5.39 13.69
N PRO A 91 26.31 -4.18 14.27
CA PRO A 91 25.30 -3.17 14.00
C PRO A 91 25.39 -2.70 12.54
N PRO A 92 24.25 -2.41 11.88
CA PRO A 92 24.25 -1.89 10.52
C PRO A 92 24.90 -0.51 10.47
N SER A 93 25.36 -0.12 9.29
CA SER A 93 25.86 1.24 9.10
C SER A 93 24.77 2.27 9.43
N PHE A 94 25.16 3.35 10.11
CA PHE A 94 24.21 4.39 10.55
C PHE A 94 23.36 4.92 9.39
N GLY A 95 23.98 5.18 8.23
CA GLY A 95 23.29 5.69 7.05
C GLY A 95 22.21 4.72 6.53
N LEU A 96 22.48 3.42 6.55
CA LEU A 96 21.50 2.41 6.13
C LEU A 96 20.36 2.28 7.14
N CYS A 97 20.68 2.29 8.44
CA CYS A 97 19.69 2.23 9.51
C CYS A 97 18.76 3.45 9.49
N LEU A 98 19.32 4.65 9.34
CA LEU A 98 18.56 5.89 9.18
C LEU A 98 17.69 5.87 7.92
N THR A 99 18.24 5.41 6.79
CA THR A 99 17.50 5.32 5.52
C THR A 99 16.33 4.35 5.63
N GLN A 100 16.55 3.18 6.23
CA GLN A 100 15.51 2.18 6.47
C GLN A 100 14.41 2.75 7.36
N ALA A 101 14.77 3.34 8.50
CA ALA A 101 13.80 3.91 9.42
C ALA A 101 12.98 5.01 8.72
N ALA A 102 13.64 5.95 8.04
CA ALA A 102 12.96 7.04 7.32
C ALA A 102 12.00 6.52 6.24
N LEU A 103 12.41 5.50 5.47
CA LEU A 103 11.58 4.87 4.46
C LEU A 103 10.37 4.14 5.04
N VAL A 104 10.54 3.40 6.13
CA VAL A 104 9.46 2.68 6.83
C VAL A 104 8.43 3.65 7.41
N TYR A 105 8.86 4.70 8.09
CA TYR A 105 7.94 5.69 8.64
C TYR A 105 7.22 6.49 7.54
N ALA A 106 7.90 6.80 6.43
CA ALA A 106 7.27 7.50 5.31
C ALA A 106 6.33 6.58 4.49
N SER A 107 6.63 5.29 4.37
CA SER A 107 5.84 4.37 3.54
C SER A 107 4.43 4.12 4.09
N SER A 108 4.25 4.16 5.41
CA SER A 108 2.94 3.97 6.05
C SER A 108 1.87 4.99 5.57
N PRO A 109 2.08 6.31 5.65
CA PRO A 109 1.12 7.27 5.09
C PRO A 109 1.03 7.21 3.56
N LEU A 110 2.11 6.84 2.85
CA LEU A 110 2.07 6.64 1.39
C LEU A 110 1.08 5.53 1.00
N THR A 111 1.20 4.35 1.62
CA THR A 111 0.33 3.20 1.32
C THR A 111 -1.12 3.50 1.70
N GLY A 112 -1.35 4.19 2.82
CA GLY A 112 -2.69 4.68 3.19
C GLY A 112 -3.30 5.61 2.13
N ALA A 113 -2.52 6.61 1.67
CA ALA A 113 -2.96 7.59 0.69
C ALA A 113 -3.22 7.00 -0.71
N THR A 114 -2.38 6.07 -1.18
CA THR A 114 -2.58 5.38 -2.46
C THR A 114 -3.75 4.40 -2.40
N THR A 115 -3.97 3.74 -1.26
CA THR A 115 -5.15 2.89 -1.02
C THR A 115 -6.43 3.72 -1.09
N PHE A 116 -6.47 4.86 -0.40
CA PHE A 116 -7.58 5.80 -0.47
C PHE A 116 -7.86 6.22 -1.92
N THR A 117 -6.81 6.59 -2.65
CA THR A 117 -6.90 7.02 -4.06
C THR A 117 -7.49 5.94 -4.96
N LEU A 118 -7.06 4.68 -4.78
CA LEU A 118 -7.60 3.55 -5.52
C LEU A 118 -9.09 3.34 -5.25
N LEU A 119 -9.48 3.33 -3.97
CA LEU A 119 -10.87 3.13 -3.56
C LEU A 119 -11.77 4.28 -4.01
N PHE A 120 -11.26 5.52 -3.94
CA PHE A 120 -11.94 6.69 -4.44
C PHE A 120 -12.18 6.61 -5.95
N ASP A 121 -11.18 6.20 -6.75
CA ASP A 121 -11.35 6.06 -8.20
C ASP A 121 -12.34 4.96 -8.58
N VAL A 122 -12.33 3.84 -7.85
CA VAL A 122 -13.30 2.75 -8.03
C VAL A 122 -14.71 3.23 -7.67
N TRP A 123 -14.89 3.82 -6.49
CA TRP A 123 -16.17 4.37 -6.04
C TRP A 123 -16.71 5.43 -7.02
N PHE A 124 -15.86 6.36 -7.45
CA PHE A 124 -16.23 7.42 -8.38
C PHE A 124 -16.64 6.85 -9.75
N THR A 125 -15.94 5.82 -10.23
CA THR A 125 -16.28 5.16 -11.49
C THR A 125 -17.65 4.48 -11.41
N PHE A 126 -17.97 3.82 -10.28
CA PHE A 126 -19.30 3.26 -10.04
C PHE A 126 -20.37 4.34 -9.94
N HIS A 127 -20.12 5.41 -9.18
CA HIS A 127 -21.08 6.49 -8.97
C HIS A 127 -21.44 7.20 -10.28
N VAL A 128 -20.47 7.50 -11.13
CA VAL A 128 -20.73 8.12 -12.45
C VAL A 128 -21.55 7.20 -13.35
N ALA A 129 -21.32 5.89 -13.30
CA ALA A 129 -22.08 4.92 -14.09
C ALA A 129 -23.55 4.83 -13.66
N THR A 130 -23.87 5.04 -12.38
CA THR A 130 -25.24 4.96 -11.87
C THR A 130 -26.02 6.27 -11.97
N THR A 131 -25.34 7.41 -11.84
CA THR A 131 -26.02 8.71 -11.71
C THR A 131 -26.23 9.46 -13.02
N ASN A 132 -25.71 8.96 -14.16
CA ASN A 132 -25.76 9.64 -15.47
C ASN A 132 -25.36 11.12 -15.43
N THR A 133 -24.66 11.55 -14.37
CA THR A 133 -24.24 12.94 -14.21
C THR A 133 -23.05 13.20 -15.10
N SER A 134 -23.27 14.01 -16.13
CA SER A 134 -22.22 14.58 -16.98
C SER A 134 -21.44 15.64 -16.20
N SER A 135 -20.58 15.21 -15.27
CA SER A 135 -19.59 16.11 -14.66
C SER A 135 -18.55 16.49 -15.70
N SER A 136 -18.10 17.76 -15.73
CA SER A 136 -17.16 18.24 -16.75
C SER A 136 -15.87 17.40 -16.80
N PHE A 137 -15.48 16.98 -18.01
CA PHE A 137 -14.34 16.10 -18.27
C PHE A 137 -13.00 16.67 -17.76
N CYS A 138 -12.83 18.01 -17.81
CA CYS A 138 -11.61 18.67 -17.33
C CYS A 138 -11.44 18.60 -15.82
N GLN A 139 -12.50 18.83 -15.04
CA GLN A 139 -12.45 18.74 -13.58
C GLN A 139 -12.09 17.33 -13.12
N ARG A 140 -12.61 16.31 -13.82
CA ARG A 140 -12.31 14.89 -13.56
C ARG A 140 -10.84 14.55 -13.80
N ARG A 141 -10.21 15.13 -14.82
CA ARG A 141 -8.80 14.87 -15.14
C ARG A 141 -7.85 15.52 -14.13
N GLY A 142 -8.12 16.77 -13.72
CA GLY A 142 -7.31 17.48 -12.73
C GLY A 142 -7.27 16.77 -11.38
N ILE A 143 -8.44 16.36 -10.87
CA ILE A 143 -8.54 15.64 -9.59
C ILE A 143 -7.78 14.31 -9.62
N ARG A 144 -7.86 13.56 -10.73
CA ARG A 144 -7.12 12.30 -10.90
C ARG A 144 -5.60 12.50 -10.92
N ILE A 145 -5.11 13.53 -11.61
CA ILE A 145 -3.68 13.84 -11.64
C ILE A 145 -3.22 14.25 -10.23
N LEU A 146 -3.99 15.09 -9.54
CA LEU A 146 -3.68 15.50 -8.18
C LEU A 146 -3.62 14.31 -7.22
N LEU A 147 -4.63 13.42 -7.24
CA LEU A 147 -4.66 12.20 -6.43
C LEU A 147 -3.51 11.24 -6.73
N LEU A 148 -2.99 11.25 -7.96
CA LEU A 148 -1.84 10.42 -8.33
C LEU A 148 -0.54 10.95 -7.72
N TRP A 149 -0.31 12.26 -7.80
CA TRP A 149 0.95 12.89 -7.40
C TRP A 149 1.03 13.23 -5.91
N LEU A 150 -0.10 13.56 -5.28
CA LEU A 150 -0.15 14.00 -3.89
C LEU A 150 0.44 12.99 -2.90
N PRO A 151 0.16 11.66 -3.00
CA PRO A 151 0.76 10.66 -2.11
C PRO A 151 2.29 10.64 -2.20
N TYR A 152 2.85 10.73 -3.40
CA TYR A 152 4.31 10.72 -3.61
C TYR A 152 4.96 12.02 -3.17
N ALA A 153 4.32 13.16 -3.41
CA ALA A 153 4.81 14.44 -2.92
C ALA A 153 4.89 14.43 -1.38
N LEU A 154 3.83 13.98 -0.71
CA LEU A 154 3.81 13.82 0.75
C LEU A 154 4.90 12.84 1.23
N TRP A 155 5.05 11.70 0.55
CA TRP A 155 6.07 10.70 0.88
C TRP A 155 7.50 11.25 0.75
N ILE A 156 7.82 11.95 -0.34
CA ILE A 156 9.14 12.56 -0.54
C ILE A 156 9.39 13.61 0.55
N CYS A 157 8.41 14.46 0.85
CA CYS A 157 8.53 15.46 1.90
C CYS A 157 8.81 14.83 3.28
N LEU A 158 8.07 13.77 3.64
CA LEU A 158 8.29 13.03 4.88
C LEU A 158 9.66 12.35 4.88
N LEU A 159 10.03 11.65 3.82
CA LEU A 159 11.31 10.96 3.70
C LEU A 159 12.49 11.92 3.89
N VAL A 160 12.50 13.04 3.15
CA VAL A 160 13.55 14.05 3.25
C VAL A 160 13.57 14.67 4.65
N GLY A 161 12.40 14.99 5.22
CA GLY A 161 12.30 15.53 6.58
C GLY A 161 12.88 14.58 7.64
N LEU A 162 12.54 13.29 7.56
CA LEU A 162 13.03 12.26 8.48
C LEU A 162 14.53 12.03 8.33
N LEU A 163 15.06 12.04 7.10
CA LEU A 163 16.50 11.93 6.83
C LEU A 163 17.27 13.13 7.40
N ILE A 164 16.76 14.36 7.24
CA ILE A 164 17.39 15.56 7.79
C ILE A 164 17.38 15.50 9.32
N VAL A 165 16.22 15.22 9.93
CA VAL A 165 16.09 15.20 11.40
C VAL A 165 16.96 14.09 12.02
N GLY A 166 16.94 12.88 11.46
CA GLY A 166 17.78 11.78 11.94
C GLY A 166 19.26 11.96 11.65
N GLY A 167 19.62 12.66 10.56
CA GLY A 167 21.00 13.03 10.26
C GLY A 167 21.56 14.09 11.22
N VAL A 168 20.74 15.03 11.66
CA VAL A 168 21.13 16.07 12.63
C VAL A 168 21.19 15.52 14.06
N LYS A 169 20.34 14.55 14.41
CA LYS A 169 20.27 13.95 15.75
C LYS A 169 20.46 12.43 15.67
N PRO A 170 21.69 11.92 15.53
CA PRO A 170 21.94 10.49 15.34
C PRO A 170 21.50 9.63 16.54
N GLU A 171 21.42 10.22 17.74
CA GLU A 171 20.95 9.57 18.98
C GLU A 171 19.51 9.04 18.92
N ILE A 172 18.68 9.56 18.01
CA ILE A 172 17.29 9.12 17.85
C ILE A 172 17.18 7.85 16.99
N VAL A 173 18.23 7.49 16.25
CA VAL A 173 18.22 6.31 15.37
C VAL A 173 18.71 5.13 16.19
N GLN A 174 17.80 4.22 16.53
CA GLN A 174 18.15 3.03 17.28
C GLN A 174 17.62 1.78 16.58
N ARG A 175 18.38 0.71 16.73
CA ARG A 175 17.97 -0.63 16.30
C ARG A 175 17.65 -1.43 17.56
N ASN A 176 16.38 -1.66 17.81
CA ASN A 176 15.94 -2.43 18.97
C ASN A 176 15.38 -3.78 18.52
N LEU A 177 16.24 -4.79 18.45
CA LEU A 177 15.88 -6.14 17.99
C LEU A 177 14.79 -6.80 18.85
N ALA A 178 14.64 -6.38 20.12
CA ALA A 178 13.64 -6.94 21.02
C ALA A 178 12.20 -6.55 20.67
N PHE A 179 12.01 -5.47 19.91
CA PHE A 179 10.67 -4.98 19.57
C PHE A 179 10.41 -4.90 18.07
N ALA A 180 11.46 -4.66 17.27
CA ALA A 180 11.32 -4.52 15.83
C ALA A 180 12.55 -5.08 15.10
N PRO A 181 12.36 -5.90 14.05
CA PRO A 181 13.46 -6.39 13.24
C PRO A 181 14.02 -5.32 12.28
N TYR A 182 13.66 -4.05 12.45
CA TYR A 182 14.07 -2.94 11.59
C TYR A 182 14.49 -1.75 12.44
N CYS A 183 15.18 -0.79 11.81
CA CYS A 183 15.59 0.44 12.48
C CYS A 183 14.40 1.36 12.75
N THR A 184 14.37 1.95 13.96
CA THR A 184 13.30 2.86 14.40
C THR A 184 13.86 4.24 14.77
N LEU A 185 12.98 5.24 14.78
CA LEU A 185 13.28 6.61 15.18
C LEU A 185 12.62 6.86 16.53
N GLU A 186 13.42 6.92 17.59
CA GLU A 186 12.97 7.15 18.95
C GLU A 186 12.73 8.66 19.19
N SER A 187 11.67 9.18 18.57
CA SER A 187 11.23 10.56 18.78
C SER A 187 9.72 10.61 18.88
N SER A 188 9.22 11.03 20.05
CA SER A 188 7.77 11.12 20.30
C SER A 188 7.06 12.00 19.28
N VAL A 189 7.71 13.07 18.81
CA VAL A 189 7.13 13.99 17.82
C VAL A 189 7.00 13.32 16.45
N ILE A 190 8.03 12.58 16.02
CA ILE A 190 8.00 11.86 14.73
C ILE A 190 6.94 10.76 14.78
N ILE A 191 6.96 9.95 15.83
CA ILE A 191 6.00 8.86 16.01
C ILE A 191 4.58 9.41 16.03
N LEU A 192 4.30 10.46 16.81
CA LEU A 192 2.98 11.08 16.87
C LEU A 192 2.53 11.60 15.49
N LEU A 193 3.40 12.30 14.76
CA LEU A 193 3.09 12.81 13.43
C LEU A 193 2.70 11.68 12.46
N ILE A 194 3.50 10.62 12.40
CA ILE A 194 3.26 9.50 11.49
C ILE A 194 1.99 8.72 11.90
N VAL A 195 1.82 8.45 13.19
CA VAL A 195 0.62 7.77 13.70
C VAL A 195 -0.64 8.57 13.38
N CYS A 196 -0.63 9.90 13.60
CA CYS A 196 -1.76 10.76 13.25
C CYS A 196 -2.07 10.72 11.74
N LEU A 197 -1.04 10.84 10.89
CA LEU A 197 -1.23 10.78 9.43
C LEU A 197 -1.77 9.42 8.97
N SER A 198 -1.19 8.33 9.47
CA SER A 198 -1.62 6.97 9.15
C SER A 198 -3.03 6.67 9.66
N LEU A 199 -3.41 7.20 10.83
CA LEU A 199 -4.77 7.10 11.36
C LEU A 199 -5.77 7.84 10.46
N ILE A 200 -5.45 9.07 10.03
CA ILE A 200 -6.30 9.86 9.13
C ILE A 200 -6.54 9.11 7.82
N PHE A 201 -5.49 8.59 7.19
CA PHE A 201 -5.63 7.82 5.94
C PHE A 201 -6.38 6.51 6.15
N SER A 202 -6.10 5.79 7.24
CA SER A 202 -6.80 4.55 7.58
C SER A 202 -8.31 4.79 7.78
N LEU A 203 -8.68 5.86 8.47
CA LEU A 203 -10.08 6.25 8.66
C LEU A 203 -10.73 6.64 7.33
N ALA A 204 -10.04 7.42 6.49
CA ALA A 204 -10.52 7.79 5.16
C ALA A 204 -10.74 6.55 4.27
N VAL A 205 -9.81 5.59 4.30
CA VAL A 205 -9.95 4.29 3.64
C VAL A 205 -11.18 3.56 4.16
N LEU A 206 -11.34 3.42 5.47
CA LEU A 206 -12.49 2.75 6.07
C LEU A 206 -13.83 3.36 5.63
N VAL A 207 -13.94 4.69 5.65
CA VAL A 207 -15.14 5.41 5.18
C VAL A 207 -15.40 5.11 3.71
N MET A 208 -14.38 5.18 2.85
CA MET A 208 -14.52 4.87 1.43
C MET A 208 -14.92 3.42 1.18
N LEU A 209 -14.41 2.48 1.98
CA LEU A 209 -14.79 1.07 1.91
C LEU A 209 -16.27 0.87 2.25
N VAL A 210 -16.73 1.45 3.35
CA VAL A 210 -18.15 1.40 3.75
C VAL A 210 -19.04 1.98 2.65
N MET A 211 -18.66 3.14 2.09
CA MET A 211 -19.40 3.76 0.99
C MET A 211 -19.44 2.89 -0.27
N LEU A 212 -18.32 2.23 -0.62
CA LEU A 212 -18.27 1.31 -1.75
C LEU A 212 -19.17 0.09 -1.52
N VAL A 213 -19.14 -0.50 -0.32
CA VAL A 213 -20.01 -1.64 0.06
C VAL A 213 -21.48 -1.26 -0.03
N ILE A 214 -21.87 -0.12 0.53
CA ILE A 214 -23.25 0.38 0.48
C ILE A 214 -23.67 0.60 -0.97
N SER A 215 -22.82 1.20 -1.80
CA SER A 215 -23.10 1.43 -3.22
C SER A 215 -23.32 0.11 -3.96
N LEU A 216 -22.46 -0.89 -3.75
CA LEU A 216 -22.59 -2.20 -4.37
C LEU A 216 -23.85 -2.94 -3.91
N TYR A 217 -24.18 -2.86 -2.62
CA TYR A 217 -25.38 -3.47 -2.05
C TYR A 217 -26.66 -2.84 -2.62
N ARG A 218 -26.72 -1.50 -2.71
CA ARG A 218 -27.85 -0.78 -3.31
C ARG A 218 -28.08 -1.16 -4.77
N ILE A 219 -27.00 -1.23 -5.55
CA ILE A 219 -27.07 -1.63 -6.96
C ILE A 219 -27.60 -3.07 -7.08
N GLY A 220 -27.04 -4.00 -6.29
CA GLY A 220 -27.47 -5.40 -6.29
C GLY A 220 -28.94 -5.59 -5.96
N HIS A 221 -29.51 -4.75 -5.09
CA HIS A 221 -30.92 -4.81 -4.72
C HIS A 221 -31.85 -4.14 -5.76
N GLN A 222 -31.39 -3.11 -6.48
CA GLN A 222 -32.22 -2.38 -7.43
C GLN A 222 -32.25 -3.01 -8.83
N GLN A 223 -31.32 -3.90 -9.15
CA GLN A 223 -31.21 -4.47 -10.48
C GLN A 223 -32.08 -5.74 -10.65
N PRO A 224 -33.02 -5.78 -11.61
CA PRO A 224 -33.75 -7.00 -11.94
C PRO A 224 -32.78 -8.07 -12.48
N ARG A 225 -33.10 -9.34 -12.16
CA ARG A 225 -32.33 -10.59 -12.42
C ARG A 225 -31.85 -10.80 -13.88
N SER A 226 -32.27 -9.95 -14.82
CA SER A 226 -32.01 -10.07 -16.26
C SER A 226 -30.85 -9.21 -16.79
N SER A 227 -30.20 -8.38 -15.96
CA SER A 227 -29.10 -7.53 -16.46
C SER A 227 -27.78 -8.30 -16.61
N PRO A 228 -26.99 -8.02 -17.67
CA PRO A 228 -25.79 -8.79 -18.04
C PRO A 228 -24.56 -8.51 -17.16
N PHE A 229 -24.72 -7.91 -15.98
CA PHE A 229 -23.63 -7.64 -15.02
C PHE A 229 -23.17 -8.90 -14.25
N ARG A 230 -23.16 -10.04 -14.95
CA ARG A 230 -22.66 -11.36 -14.55
C ARG A 230 -21.12 -11.42 -14.50
N ASN A 231 -20.46 -10.31 -14.14
CA ASN A 231 -19.06 -10.30 -13.70
C ASN A 231 -18.95 -10.13 -12.17
N GLN A 232 -20.05 -10.43 -11.46
CA GLN A 232 -20.16 -10.46 -10.00
C GLN A 232 -19.15 -11.43 -9.36
N GLU A 233 -18.69 -12.46 -10.08
CA GLU A 233 -17.70 -13.43 -9.59
C GLU A 233 -16.32 -12.82 -9.30
N GLN A 234 -15.95 -11.69 -9.93
CA GLN A 234 -14.67 -11.02 -9.67
C GLN A 234 -14.73 -10.04 -8.48
N MET A 235 -15.92 -9.58 -8.07
CA MET A 235 -16.07 -8.60 -6.99
C MET A 235 -16.07 -9.25 -5.59
N ILE A 236 -16.60 -10.47 -5.47
CA ILE A 236 -16.65 -11.22 -4.20
C ILE A 236 -15.25 -11.46 -3.60
N PRO A 237 -14.23 -11.95 -4.33
CA PRO A 237 -12.90 -12.14 -3.76
C PRO A 237 -12.21 -10.83 -3.37
N PHE A 238 -12.52 -9.73 -4.05
CA PHE A 238 -12.04 -8.39 -3.65
C PHE A 238 -12.66 -7.97 -2.32
N MET A 239 -13.97 -8.13 -2.15
CA MET A 239 -14.69 -7.80 -0.92
C MET A 239 -14.25 -8.66 0.26
N ILE A 240 -14.04 -9.97 0.06
CA ILE A 240 -13.56 -10.89 1.11
C ILE A 240 -12.15 -10.48 1.57
N ARG A 241 -11.22 -10.26 0.63
CA ARG A 241 -9.85 -9.80 0.95
C ARG A 241 -9.90 -8.52 1.78
N LEU A 242 -10.77 -7.61 1.39
CA LEU A 242 -10.88 -6.27 1.94
C LEU A 242 -11.49 -6.24 3.35
N VAL A 243 -12.47 -7.10 3.63
CA VAL A 243 -12.99 -7.33 4.99
C VAL A 243 -11.93 -7.99 5.88
N ILE A 244 -11.19 -8.98 5.35
CA ILE A 244 -10.11 -9.63 6.09
C ILE A 244 -9.02 -8.61 6.45
N PHE A 245 -8.58 -7.79 5.50
CA PHE A 245 -7.57 -6.75 5.77
C PHE A 245 -8.05 -5.70 6.78
N ALA A 246 -9.33 -5.31 6.74
CA ALA A 246 -9.89 -4.38 7.73
C ALA A 246 -9.93 -5.00 9.15
N LEU A 247 -10.34 -6.27 9.26
CA LEU A 247 -10.37 -6.97 10.55
C LEU A 247 -8.97 -7.19 11.13
N LEU A 248 -8.00 -7.58 10.30
CA LEU A 248 -6.61 -7.73 10.70
C LEU A 248 -5.99 -6.39 11.12
N GLY A 249 -6.32 -5.30 10.41
CA GLY A 249 -5.87 -3.95 10.78
C GLY A 249 -6.43 -3.48 12.12
N ILE A 250 -7.69 -3.79 12.44
CA ILE A 250 -8.29 -3.48 13.74
C ILE A 250 -7.64 -4.32 14.85
N LEU A 251 -7.43 -5.62 14.60
CA LEU A 251 -6.75 -6.52 15.56
C LEU A 251 -5.31 -6.10 15.83
N ALA A 252 -4.60 -5.53 14.85
CA ALA A 252 -3.25 -5.03 15.03
C ALA A 252 -3.17 -3.73 15.85
N LEU A 253 -4.29 -3.01 15.99
CA LEU A 253 -4.38 -1.77 16.79
C LEU A 253 -4.79 -2.02 18.24
N THR A 254 -5.36 -3.18 18.56
CA THR A 254 -5.82 -3.60 19.90
C THR A 254 -4.80 -4.47 20.61
#